data_AF-A0A1G4YHG7-F1
#
_entry.id   AF-A0A1G4YHG7-F1
#
_cell.length_a   1.000
_cell.length_b   1.000
_cell.length_c   1.000
_cell.angle_alpha   90.00
_cell.angle_beta   90.00
_cell.angle_gamma   90.00
#
_symmetry.space_group_name_H-M   'P 1'
#
loop_
_entity.id
_entity.type
_entity.pdbx_description
1 polymer ?
#
loop_
_entity_poly.entity_id
_entity_poly.type
_entity_poly.pdbx_seq_one_letter_code
_entity_poly.pdbx_strand_id
1 'polypeptide(L)'
;MIRRSARRTVALAPALAPVLILVLTGCASSVEGAASPAATASVADLPTDVEGLGAAVVTDVPSGLPRLPDEELDPPAGAKTLEDVAGYAEDADREAQVLDDYGYRWGWERFWGREQQLTSVFLDQFEGPTGAASYAADLARNDTGFYGGNPDRDPDDLPPGCATLAVEDPDADTGLQGPAAFAWCAHGPFTVSVAVVADSTDTAHQQVVELVDAQLARLPRG
;
A
#
# COMPACT_ATOMS: atom_id res chain seq x y z
N MET A 1 -28.69 15.15 -49.13
CA MET A 1 -28.68 16.14 -50.22
C MET A 1 -29.24 17.47 -49.71
N ILE A 2 -28.45 18.29 -49.00
CA ILE A 2 -28.78 19.69 -48.64
C ILE A 2 -27.48 20.50 -48.69
N ARG A 3 -27.63 21.76 -49.13
CA ARG A 3 -26.67 22.62 -49.81
C ARG A 3 -25.59 23.21 -48.91
N ARG A 4 -24.41 23.40 -49.51
CA ARG A 4 -23.35 24.33 -49.09
C ARG A 4 -23.91 25.76 -49.05
N SER A 5 -23.61 26.52 -47.99
CA SER A 5 -23.57 27.97 -48.05
C SER A 5 -22.28 28.48 -47.42
N ALA A 6 -21.68 29.47 -48.07
CA ALA A 6 -20.30 29.88 -47.91
C ALA A 6 -20.21 31.25 -47.25
N ARG A 7 -19.10 31.43 -46.52
CA ARG A 7 -18.36 32.67 -46.22
C ARG A 7 -19.03 33.72 -45.33
N ARG A 8 -18.29 34.09 -44.28
CA ARG A 8 -17.54 35.37 -44.25
C ARG A 8 -16.46 35.33 -43.16
N THR A 9 -15.22 35.41 -43.60
CA THR A 9 -14.03 35.73 -42.81
C THR A 9 -14.13 37.19 -42.37
N VAL A 10 -13.98 37.43 -41.06
CA VAL A 10 -13.67 38.75 -40.50
C VAL A 10 -12.37 38.57 -39.71
N ALA A 11 -11.35 39.33 -40.09
CA ALA A 11 -10.06 39.41 -39.42
C ALA A 11 -9.87 40.85 -38.93
N LEU A 12 -9.57 41.04 -37.64
CA LEU A 12 -9.10 42.28 -36.99
C LEU A 12 -9.02 41.94 -35.48
N ALA A 13 -8.02 42.22 -34.66
CA ALA A 13 -6.64 42.73 -34.73
C ALA A 13 -6.02 42.41 -33.34
N PRO A 14 -4.68 42.31 -33.16
CA PRO A 14 -4.08 41.95 -31.87
C PRO A 14 -3.97 43.17 -30.95
N ALA A 15 -4.61 43.12 -29.78
CA ALA A 15 -4.42 44.10 -28.71
C ALA A 15 -3.25 43.69 -27.82
N LEU A 16 -2.14 44.42 -27.95
CA LEU A 16 -0.99 44.40 -27.05
C LEU A 16 -1.38 44.97 -25.68
N ALA A 17 -1.33 44.15 -24.63
CA ALA A 17 -1.50 44.58 -23.25
C ALA A 17 -0.14 44.94 -22.62
N PRO A 18 -0.04 46.06 -21.88
CA PRO A 18 1.20 46.45 -21.21
C PRO A 18 1.40 45.66 -19.91
N VAL A 19 2.58 45.02 -19.79
CA VAL A 19 3.05 44.36 -18.57
C VAL A 19 3.50 45.44 -17.57
N LEU A 20 2.77 45.55 -16.46
CA LEU A 20 3.10 46.42 -15.33
C LEU A 20 4.04 45.66 -14.38
N ILE A 21 5.32 46.01 -14.36
CA ILE A 21 6.32 45.45 -13.43
C ILE A 21 6.23 46.24 -12.12
N LEU A 22 5.59 45.65 -11.10
CA LEU A 22 5.63 46.10 -9.72
C LEU A 22 6.92 45.62 -9.06
N VAL A 23 7.86 46.55 -8.83
CA VAL A 23 9.10 46.30 -8.11
C VAL A 23 8.79 46.31 -6.61
N LEU A 24 8.66 45.13 -6.00
CA LEU A 24 8.57 44.97 -4.55
C LEU A 24 9.98 45.03 -3.95
N THR A 25 10.39 46.21 -3.48
CA THR A 25 11.56 46.36 -2.60
C THR A 25 11.17 45.91 -1.19
N GLY A 26 11.25 44.60 -0.94
CA GLY A 26 11.10 44.02 0.39
C GLY A 26 12.37 44.23 1.22
N CYS A 27 12.25 44.98 2.32
CA CYS A 27 13.28 45.12 3.33
C CYS A 27 13.49 43.78 4.05
N ALA A 28 14.50 43.01 3.68
CA ALA A 28 14.94 41.84 4.44
C ALA A 28 16.01 42.29 5.45
N SER A 29 15.65 42.32 6.73
CA SER A 29 16.62 42.34 7.82
C SER A 29 17.28 40.97 7.92
N SER A 30 18.58 40.88 7.63
CA SER A 30 19.37 39.67 7.81
C SER A 30 19.44 39.32 9.30
N VAL A 31 18.74 38.26 9.70
CA VAL A 31 18.93 37.65 11.02
C VAL A 31 20.19 36.79 10.93
N GLU A 32 21.20 37.13 11.74
CA GLU A 32 22.43 36.36 11.85
C GLU A 32 22.16 35.10 12.70
N GLY A 33 21.49 34.14 12.07
CA GLY A 33 21.35 32.79 12.58
C GLY A 33 22.17 31.87 11.67
N ALA A 34 23.20 31.23 12.21
CA ALA A 34 23.87 30.15 11.50
C ALA A 34 22.82 29.09 11.15
N ALA A 35 22.58 28.86 9.86
CA ALA A 35 21.73 27.78 9.40
C ALA A 35 22.37 26.47 9.87
N SER A 36 21.89 25.93 10.98
CA SER A 36 22.26 24.57 11.37
C SER A 36 21.65 23.65 10.31
N PRO A 37 22.45 22.82 9.61
CA PRO A 37 21.89 21.87 8.67
C PRO A 37 20.87 21.03 9.44
N ALA A 38 19.64 20.95 8.92
CA ALA A 38 18.66 20.01 9.42
C ALA A 38 19.32 18.63 9.40
N ALA A 39 19.22 17.89 10.50
CA ALA A 39 19.69 16.52 10.52
C ALA A 39 19.00 15.77 9.39
N THR A 40 19.75 15.43 8.34
CA THR A 40 19.31 14.45 7.35
C THR A 40 19.18 13.15 8.11
N ALA A 41 17.94 12.77 8.43
CA ALA A 41 17.66 11.43 8.92
C ALA A 41 18.32 10.46 7.94
N SER A 42 19.16 9.57 8.46
CA SER A 42 19.73 8.48 7.67
C SER A 42 18.57 7.78 6.99
N VAL A 43 18.55 7.74 5.66
CA VAL A 43 17.69 6.82 4.94
C VAL A 43 18.19 5.44 5.36
N ALA A 44 17.36 4.68 6.05
CA ALA A 44 17.72 3.31 6.38
C ALA A 44 17.99 2.56 5.07
N ASP A 45 19.00 1.71 5.04
CA ASP A 45 19.23 0.87 3.88
C ASP A 45 18.05 -0.09 3.71
N LEU A 46 17.72 -0.42 2.45
CA LEU A 46 16.71 -1.43 2.16
C LEU A 46 17.16 -2.79 2.75
N PRO A 47 16.23 -3.62 3.25
CA PRO A 47 16.55 -5.00 3.58
C PRO A 47 17.22 -5.67 2.39
N THR A 48 18.40 -6.23 2.63
CA THR A 48 19.11 -7.04 1.64
C THR A 48 18.82 -8.51 1.79
N ASP A 49 18.13 -8.89 2.89
CA ASP A 49 17.65 -10.23 3.10
C ASP A 49 16.31 -10.42 3.84
N VAL A 50 15.88 -11.68 4.00
CA VAL A 50 14.50 -12.10 4.37
C VAL A 50 14.31 -11.90 5.84
N GLU A 51 15.37 -12.15 6.60
CA GLU A 51 15.43 -11.87 8.01
C GLU A 51 15.43 -10.35 8.24
N GLY A 52 16.14 -9.59 7.40
CA GLY A 52 16.06 -8.13 7.37
C GLY A 52 14.64 -7.63 7.10
N LEU A 53 13.92 -8.27 6.16
CA LEU A 53 12.51 -7.97 5.88
C LEU A 53 11.61 -8.31 7.08
N GLY A 54 11.81 -9.49 7.69
CA GLY A 54 11.08 -9.93 8.87
C GLY A 54 11.28 -9.05 10.11
N ALA A 55 12.46 -8.42 10.24
CA ALA A 55 12.73 -7.43 11.28
C ALA A 55 11.97 -6.12 11.06
N ALA A 56 11.61 -5.81 9.81
CA ALA A 56 10.80 -4.64 9.47
C ALA A 56 9.30 -4.85 9.77
N VAL A 57 8.81 -6.10 9.82
CA VAL A 57 7.42 -6.40 10.20
C VAL A 57 7.17 -6.03 11.66
N VAL A 58 6.03 -5.39 11.95
CA VAL A 58 5.58 -5.05 13.31
C VAL A 58 5.60 -6.27 14.24
N THR A 59 5.92 -6.05 15.52
CA THR A 59 5.99 -7.11 16.54
C THR A 59 4.69 -7.30 17.28
N ASP A 60 3.93 -6.22 17.43
CA ASP A 60 2.70 -6.14 18.21
C ASP A 60 1.63 -5.45 17.35
N VAL A 61 0.37 -5.81 17.59
CA VAL A 61 -0.79 -5.24 16.90
C VAL A 61 -1.64 -4.41 17.87
N PRO A 62 -2.37 -3.38 17.38
CA PRO A 62 -3.17 -2.49 18.22
C PRO A 62 -4.19 -3.22 19.11
N SER A 63 -4.75 -4.34 18.62
CA SER A 63 -5.70 -5.18 19.36
C SER A 63 -5.09 -5.89 20.58
N GLY A 64 -3.76 -5.93 20.69
CA GLY A 64 -3.06 -6.69 21.74
C GLY A 64 -3.25 -8.20 21.63
N LEU A 65 -3.67 -8.70 20.46
CA LEU A 65 -3.76 -10.13 20.19
C LEU A 65 -2.37 -10.77 20.35
N PRO A 66 -2.27 -11.97 20.93
CA PRO A 66 -1.00 -12.65 21.05
C PRO A 66 -0.51 -13.08 19.67
N ARG A 67 0.80 -12.97 19.45
CA ARG A 67 1.44 -13.49 18.23
C ARG A 67 1.24 -15.00 18.16
N LEU A 68 0.85 -15.49 16.99
CA LEU A 68 0.83 -16.92 16.68
C LEU A 68 2.25 -17.35 16.23
N PRO A 69 2.79 -18.47 16.72
CA PRO A 69 4.07 -18.97 16.24
C PRO A 69 3.98 -19.33 14.75
N ASP A 70 4.97 -18.91 13.96
CA ASP A 70 4.92 -19.00 12.50
C ASP A 70 4.87 -20.47 12.04
N GLU A 71 5.55 -21.35 12.77
CA GLU A 71 5.64 -22.80 12.53
C GLU A 71 4.38 -23.60 12.92
N GLU A 72 3.46 -22.99 13.69
CA GLU A 72 2.20 -23.62 14.09
C GLU A 72 1.08 -23.39 13.07
N LEU A 73 1.33 -22.56 12.05
CA LEU A 73 0.40 -22.27 10.96
C LEU A 73 0.57 -23.27 9.79
N ASP A 74 -0.51 -23.49 9.05
CA ASP A 74 -0.52 -24.35 7.86
C ASP A 74 -1.18 -23.61 6.68
N PRO A 75 -0.42 -23.17 5.66
CA PRO A 75 1.04 -23.28 5.56
C PRO A 75 1.75 -22.43 6.63
N PRO A 76 3.02 -22.76 6.99
CA PRO A 76 3.79 -21.97 7.95
C PRO A 76 3.93 -20.52 7.52
N ALA A 77 3.87 -19.56 8.44
CA ALA A 77 4.13 -18.15 8.16
C ALA A 77 5.64 -17.84 8.13
N GLY A 78 6.02 -16.58 8.34
CA GLY A 78 7.42 -16.16 8.37
C GLY A 78 7.96 -15.83 6.98
N ALA A 79 9.25 -16.09 6.77
CA ALA A 79 9.96 -15.85 5.53
C ALA A 79 9.31 -16.55 4.32
N LYS A 80 9.20 -15.83 3.20
CA LYS A 80 8.68 -16.35 1.93
C LYS A 80 9.65 -16.09 0.79
N THR A 81 10.01 -17.17 0.10
CA THR A 81 10.67 -17.12 -1.20
C THR A 81 9.65 -16.87 -2.31
N LEU A 82 10.14 -16.66 -3.54
CA LEU A 82 9.28 -16.57 -4.72
C LEU A 82 8.51 -17.88 -4.92
N GLU A 83 9.17 -19.02 -4.74
CA GLU A 83 8.57 -20.35 -4.88
C GLU A 83 7.48 -20.60 -3.82
N ASP A 84 7.67 -20.11 -2.60
CA ASP A 84 6.66 -20.24 -1.54
C ASP A 84 5.37 -19.50 -1.90
N VAL A 85 5.49 -18.25 -2.38
CA VAL A 85 4.32 -17.45 -2.78
C VAL A 85 3.67 -18.00 -4.05
N ALA A 86 4.49 -18.38 -5.04
CA ALA A 86 3.98 -18.99 -6.26
C ALA A 86 3.22 -20.30 -5.98
N GLY A 87 3.65 -21.05 -4.96
CA GLY A 87 3.02 -22.29 -4.54
C GLY A 87 1.58 -22.16 -4.03
N TYR A 88 1.10 -20.95 -3.74
CA TYR A 88 -0.30 -20.70 -3.38
C TYR A 88 -1.25 -20.70 -4.59
N ALA A 89 -0.72 -20.52 -5.80
CA ALA A 89 -1.54 -20.50 -7.01
C ALA A 89 -1.83 -21.93 -7.52
N GLU A 90 -2.93 -22.07 -8.27
CA GLU A 90 -3.26 -23.33 -8.96
C GLU A 90 -2.19 -23.73 -10.00
N ASP A 91 -1.55 -22.73 -10.63
CA ASP A 91 -0.44 -22.89 -11.58
C ASP A 91 0.79 -22.13 -11.06
N ALA A 92 1.58 -22.82 -10.23
CA ALA A 92 2.75 -22.23 -9.57
C ALA A 92 3.84 -21.79 -10.56
N ASP A 93 4.05 -22.51 -11.68
CA ASP A 93 5.04 -22.13 -12.69
C ASP A 93 4.65 -20.82 -13.39
N ARG A 94 3.35 -20.63 -13.62
CA ARG A 94 2.82 -19.38 -14.16
C ARG A 94 2.92 -18.25 -13.15
N GLU A 95 2.57 -18.49 -11.89
CA GLU A 95 2.64 -17.47 -10.83
C GLU A 95 4.09 -17.04 -10.57
N ALA A 96 5.04 -17.97 -10.57
CA ALA A 96 6.46 -17.66 -10.45
C ALA A 96 6.95 -16.70 -11.54
N GLN A 97 6.48 -16.86 -12.78
CA GLN A 97 6.80 -15.94 -13.88
C GLN A 97 6.19 -14.55 -13.65
N VAL A 98 4.95 -14.48 -13.14
CA VAL A 98 4.27 -13.22 -12.84
C VAL A 98 4.98 -12.47 -11.70
N LEU A 99 5.40 -13.18 -10.65
CA LEU A 99 6.18 -12.62 -9.56
C LEU A 99 7.55 -12.11 -10.04
N ASP A 100 8.24 -12.86 -10.91
CA ASP A 100 9.50 -12.42 -11.52
C ASP A 100 9.29 -11.16 -12.39
N ASP A 101 8.19 -11.07 -13.14
CA ASP A 101 7.83 -9.88 -13.94
C ASP A 101 7.56 -8.65 -13.06
N TYR A 102 7.02 -8.82 -11.84
CA TYR A 102 6.94 -7.73 -10.85
C TYR A 102 8.30 -7.37 -10.24
N GLY A 103 9.33 -8.20 -10.44
CA GLY A 103 10.59 -8.09 -9.73
C GLY A 103 10.44 -8.45 -8.25
N TYR A 104 9.59 -9.43 -7.92
CA TYR A 104 9.46 -9.92 -6.56
C TYR A 104 10.81 -10.39 -6.04
N ARG A 105 11.15 -9.90 -4.86
CA ARG A 105 12.29 -10.38 -4.11
C ARG A 105 11.75 -11.42 -3.15
N TRP A 106 11.32 -10.96 -1.98
CA TRP A 106 11.15 -11.81 -0.81
C TRP A 106 9.92 -11.31 -0.05
N GLY A 107 9.30 -12.19 0.72
CA GLY A 107 8.09 -11.87 1.49
C GLY A 107 8.25 -12.27 2.95
N TRP A 108 7.37 -11.72 3.79
CA TRP A 108 7.23 -12.13 5.17
C TRP A 108 5.77 -12.08 5.59
N GLU A 109 5.28 -13.16 6.19
CA GLU A 109 3.94 -13.23 6.76
C GLU A 109 4.02 -13.30 8.30
N ARG A 110 3.14 -12.58 9.00
CA ARG A 110 3.01 -12.67 10.46
C ARG A 110 1.56 -12.58 10.89
N PHE A 111 1.21 -13.34 11.92
CA PHE A 111 -0.17 -13.45 12.41
C PHE A 111 -0.25 -13.27 13.93
N TRP A 112 -1.38 -12.72 14.37
CA TRP A 112 -1.80 -12.59 15.76
C TRP A 112 -3.24 -13.03 15.86
N GLY A 113 -3.62 -13.76 16.91
CA GLY A 113 -4.97 -14.30 16.96
C GLY A 113 -5.38 -14.91 18.28
N ARG A 114 -6.69 -14.99 18.47
CA ARG A 114 -7.34 -15.74 19.55
C ARG A 114 -8.78 -16.04 19.12
N GLU A 115 -9.21 -17.27 19.30
CA GLU A 115 -10.59 -17.69 18.98
C GLU A 115 -10.95 -17.32 17.53
N GLN A 116 -11.93 -16.42 17.33
CA GLN A 116 -12.41 -15.99 16.01
C GLN A 116 -11.74 -14.69 15.52
N GLN A 117 -10.89 -14.08 16.34
CA GLN A 117 -10.17 -12.85 16.00
C GLN A 117 -8.81 -13.19 15.41
N LEU A 118 -8.47 -12.53 14.31
CA LEU A 118 -7.23 -12.72 13.59
C LEU A 118 -6.73 -11.38 13.08
N THR A 119 -5.42 -11.18 13.11
CA THR A 119 -4.75 -10.09 12.43
C THR A 119 -3.58 -10.68 11.66
N SER A 120 -3.40 -10.32 10.41
CA SER A 120 -2.22 -10.67 9.63
C SER A 120 -1.59 -9.43 9.00
N VAL A 121 -0.27 -9.48 8.87
CA VAL A 121 0.54 -8.50 8.13
C VAL A 121 1.46 -9.27 7.20
N PHE A 122 1.31 -9.02 5.91
CA PHE A 122 2.22 -9.51 4.87
C PHE A 122 3.03 -8.33 4.36
N LEU A 123 4.34 -8.53 4.25
CA LEU A 123 5.28 -7.55 3.75
C LEU A 123 6.09 -8.19 2.62
N ASP A 124 5.93 -7.64 1.42
CA ASP A 124 6.60 -8.12 0.22
C ASP A 124 7.56 -7.05 -0.29
N GLN A 125 8.78 -7.46 -0.65
CA GLN A 125 9.79 -6.58 -1.22
C GLN A 125 9.98 -6.87 -2.71
N PHE A 126 10.21 -5.81 -3.48
CA PHE A 126 10.40 -5.85 -4.93
C PHE A 126 11.70 -5.17 -5.35
N GLU A 127 12.11 -5.36 -6.60
CA GLU A 127 13.24 -4.65 -7.21
C GLU A 127 13.03 -3.13 -7.24
N GLY A 128 11.78 -2.68 -7.34
CA GLY A 128 11.46 -1.28 -7.42
C GLY A 128 9.98 -0.98 -7.22
N PRO A 129 9.63 0.31 -7.14
CA PRO A 129 8.29 0.74 -6.75
C PRO A 129 7.18 0.39 -7.74
N THR A 130 7.50 0.29 -9.03
CA THR A 130 6.51 -0.09 -10.05
C THR A 130 5.98 -1.51 -9.85
N GLY A 131 6.87 -2.44 -9.50
CA GLY A 131 6.53 -3.83 -9.22
C GLY A 131 5.62 -3.95 -8.02
N ALA A 132 6.04 -3.35 -6.91
CA ALA A 132 5.27 -3.28 -5.66
C ALA A 132 3.87 -2.70 -5.89
N ALA A 133 3.77 -1.55 -6.57
CA ALA A 133 2.48 -0.92 -6.86
C ALA A 133 1.57 -1.78 -7.74
N SER A 134 2.13 -2.47 -8.73
CA SER A 134 1.35 -3.36 -9.59
C SER A 134 0.83 -4.58 -8.83
N TYR A 135 1.69 -5.19 -8.00
CA TYR A 135 1.33 -6.31 -7.16
C TYR A 135 0.24 -5.95 -6.14
N ALA A 136 0.37 -4.81 -5.44
CA ALA A 136 -0.62 -4.33 -4.48
C ALA A 136 -2.00 -4.08 -5.15
N ALA A 137 -2.01 -3.47 -6.34
CA ALA A 137 -3.24 -3.22 -7.07
C ALA A 137 -3.94 -4.52 -7.53
N ASP A 138 -3.14 -5.52 -7.88
CA ASP A 138 -3.60 -6.83 -8.33
C ASP A 138 -4.10 -7.68 -7.16
N LEU A 139 -3.42 -7.68 -6.01
CA LEU A 139 -3.94 -8.26 -4.76
C LEU A 139 -5.29 -7.65 -4.39
N ALA A 140 -5.39 -6.32 -4.33
CA ALA A 140 -6.66 -5.65 -4.03
C ALA A 140 -7.78 -6.02 -5.01
N ARG A 141 -7.46 -6.28 -6.29
CA ARG A 141 -8.44 -6.75 -7.28
C ARG A 141 -8.82 -8.22 -7.06
N ASN A 142 -7.85 -9.09 -6.85
CA ASN A 142 -8.06 -10.53 -6.73
C ASN A 142 -8.80 -10.86 -5.42
N ASP A 143 -8.36 -10.28 -4.30
CA ASP A 143 -8.95 -10.50 -2.97
C ASP A 143 -10.37 -9.94 -2.89
N THR A 144 -10.65 -8.82 -3.56
CA THR A 144 -12.04 -8.33 -3.74
C THR A 144 -12.92 -9.36 -4.44
N GLY A 145 -12.39 -10.01 -5.49
CA GLY A 145 -13.12 -11.06 -6.20
C GLY A 145 -13.38 -12.27 -5.32
N PHE A 146 -12.43 -12.61 -4.45
CA PHE A 146 -12.49 -13.76 -3.54
C PHE A 146 -13.42 -13.53 -2.34
N TYR A 147 -13.20 -12.45 -1.59
CA TYR A 147 -13.99 -12.13 -0.38
C TYR A 147 -15.35 -11.49 -0.69
N GLY A 148 -15.52 -11.01 -1.93
CA GLY A 148 -16.68 -10.23 -2.34
C GLY A 148 -16.62 -8.79 -1.85
N GLY A 149 -17.31 -7.91 -2.58
CA GLY A 149 -17.42 -6.49 -2.25
C GLY A 149 -16.85 -5.57 -3.33
N ASN A 150 -16.67 -4.30 -2.97
CA ASN A 150 -16.08 -3.30 -3.84
C ASN A 150 -15.09 -2.46 -3.01
N PRO A 151 -13.78 -2.56 -3.28
CA PRO A 151 -12.77 -1.93 -2.45
C PRO A 151 -12.82 -0.43 -2.66
N ASP A 152 -12.54 0.32 -1.59
CA ASP A 152 -12.13 1.71 -1.72
C ASP A 152 -10.69 1.73 -2.24
N ARG A 153 -10.48 2.35 -3.40
CA ARG A 153 -9.18 2.38 -4.09
C ARG A 153 -8.36 3.63 -3.77
N ASP A 154 -8.96 4.58 -3.05
CA ASP A 154 -8.31 5.82 -2.62
C ASP A 154 -8.90 6.25 -1.25
N PRO A 155 -8.75 5.41 -0.20
CA PRO A 155 -9.33 5.67 1.11
C PRO A 155 -8.70 6.90 1.78
N ASP A 156 -9.55 7.82 2.26
CA ASP A 156 -9.15 9.13 2.83
C ASP A 156 -8.27 9.03 4.09
N ASP A 157 -8.30 7.89 4.79
CA ASP A 157 -7.62 7.64 6.06
C ASP A 157 -6.31 6.84 5.93
N LEU A 158 -5.93 6.47 4.70
CA LEU A 158 -4.64 5.83 4.40
C LEU A 158 -3.82 6.66 3.41
N PRO A 159 -2.50 6.42 3.32
CA PRO A 159 -1.65 7.07 2.34
C PRO A 159 -2.04 6.74 0.88
N PRO A 160 -1.69 7.61 -0.08
CA PRO A 160 -1.86 7.31 -1.50
C PRO A 160 -1.18 5.99 -1.91
N GLY A 161 -1.85 5.21 -2.74
CA GLY A 161 -1.37 3.89 -3.16
C GLY A 161 -1.86 2.74 -2.27
N CYS A 162 -2.76 3.03 -1.33
CA CYS A 162 -3.53 2.04 -0.59
C CYS A 162 -4.90 1.78 -1.21
N ALA A 163 -5.41 0.57 -1.02
CA ALA A 163 -6.81 0.22 -1.21
C ALA A 163 -7.32 -0.54 0.02
N THR A 164 -8.61 -0.43 0.36
CA THR A 164 -9.24 -1.14 1.47
C THR A 164 -10.48 -1.90 1.04
N LEU A 165 -10.83 -2.94 1.80
CA LEU A 165 -12.07 -3.69 1.65
C LEU A 165 -12.62 -4.00 3.03
N ALA A 166 -13.93 -3.78 3.24
CA ALA A 166 -14.64 -4.22 4.44
C ALA A 166 -15.66 -5.31 4.07
N VAL A 167 -15.73 -6.36 4.88
CA VAL A 167 -16.58 -7.53 4.68
C VAL A 167 -17.36 -7.77 5.98
N GLU A 168 -18.66 -7.46 5.98
CA GLU A 168 -19.50 -7.60 7.18
C GLU A 168 -19.91 -9.05 7.41
N ASP A 169 -20.43 -9.71 6.37
CA ASP A 169 -20.93 -11.08 6.40
C ASP A 169 -20.11 -11.94 5.43
N PRO A 170 -18.95 -12.46 5.84
CA PRO A 170 -18.10 -13.23 4.94
C PRO A 170 -18.76 -14.55 4.51
N ASP A 171 -18.52 -14.96 3.26
CA ASP A 171 -18.93 -16.28 2.79
C ASP A 171 -18.15 -17.37 3.53
N ALA A 172 -18.81 -18.48 3.88
CA ALA A 172 -18.19 -19.57 4.62
C ALA A 172 -16.99 -20.20 3.88
N ASP A 173 -16.99 -20.15 2.55
CA ASP A 173 -15.91 -20.67 1.72
C ASP A 173 -14.64 -19.81 1.79
N THR A 174 -14.72 -18.58 2.32
CA THR A 174 -13.55 -17.68 2.50
C THR A 174 -12.73 -17.99 3.75
N GLY A 175 -13.27 -18.79 4.68
CA GLY A 175 -12.61 -19.14 5.94
C GLY A 175 -12.57 -18.02 7.00
N LEU A 176 -13.09 -16.83 6.70
CA LEU A 176 -13.22 -15.75 7.69
C LEU A 176 -14.30 -16.10 8.73
N GLN A 177 -13.95 -15.95 10.01
CA GLN A 177 -14.82 -16.34 11.13
C GLN A 177 -15.68 -15.19 11.67
N GLY A 178 -15.71 -14.04 10.98
CA GLY A 178 -16.45 -12.86 11.39
C GLY A 178 -16.17 -11.65 10.49
N PRO A 179 -16.73 -10.48 10.84
CA PRO A 179 -16.49 -9.23 10.13
C PRO A 179 -15.00 -8.93 9.97
N ALA A 180 -14.60 -8.51 8.77
CA ALA A 180 -13.22 -8.30 8.41
C ALA A 180 -12.98 -6.98 7.67
N ALA A 181 -11.75 -6.50 7.76
CA ALA A 181 -11.25 -5.42 6.93
C ALA A 181 -9.84 -5.75 6.42
N PHE A 182 -9.54 -5.23 5.24
CA PHE A 182 -8.29 -5.46 4.54
C PHE A 182 -7.70 -4.13 4.05
N ALA A 183 -6.38 -4.06 3.96
CA ALA A 183 -5.68 -3.02 3.21
C ALA A 183 -4.54 -3.62 2.38
N TRP A 184 -4.31 -3.05 1.20
CA TRP A 184 -3.17 -3.34 0.34
C TRP A 184 -2.53 -2.02 -0.06
N CYS A 185 -1.27 -1.81 0.34
CA CYS A 185 -0.57 -0.54 0.19
C CYS A 185 0.77 -0.73 -0.50
N ALA A 186 1.06 0.10 -1.49
CA ALA A 186 2.40 0.22 -2.05
C ALA A 186 3.19 1.32 -1.34
N HIS A 187 4.43 1.04 -0.93
CA HIS A 187 5.31 2.01 -0.28
C HIS A 187 6.75 1.83 -0.74
N GLY A 188 7.22 2.68 -1.67
CA GLY A 188 8.53 2.48 -2.29
C GLY A 188 8.59 1.08 -2.93
N PRO A 189 9.65 0.28 -2.70
CA PRO A 189 9.76 -1.07 -3.24
C PRO A 189 9.00 -2.12 -2.41
N PHE A 190 8.07 -1.74 -1.54
CA PHE A 190 7.34 -2.66 -0.68
C PHE A 190 5.84 -2.69 -0.99
N THR A 191 5.24 -3.87 -0.86
CA THR A 191 3.79 -4.03 -0.69
C THR A 191 3.51 -4.45 0.73
N VAL A 192 2.54 -3.80 1.36
CA VAL A 192 2.03 -4.14 2.69
C VAL A 192 0.58 -4.56 2.53
N SER A 193 0.27 -5.79 2.94
CA SER A 193 -1.10 -6.31 2.99
C SER A 193 -1.48 -6.59 4.44
N VAL A 194 -2.62 -6.07 4.88
CA VAL A 194 -3.11 -6.23 6.25
C VAL A 194 -4.51 -6.82 6.19
N ALA A 195 -4.79 -7.83 7.01
CA ALA A 195 -6.15 -8.32 7.24
C ALA A 195 -6.46 -8.32 8.74
N VAL A 196 -7.65 -7.88 9.10
CA VAL A 196 -8.15 -7.92 10.48
C VAL A 196 -9.54 -8.53 10.48
N VAL A 197 -9.75 -9.55 11.30
CA VAL A 197 -11.06 -10.12 11.66
C VAL A 197 -11.38 -9.72 13.09
N ALA A 198 -12.51 -9.05 13.26
CA ALA A 198 -12.95 -8.49 14.54
C ALA A 198 -14.47 -8.66 14.74
N ASP A 199 -14.99 -8.07 15.80
CA ASP A 199 -16.42 -8.18 16.17
C ASP A 199 -17.34 -7.31 15.28
N SER A 200 -16.76 -6.38 14.50
CA SER A 200 -17.46 -5.54 13.51
C SER A 200 -16.51 -5.00 12.44
N THR A 201 -17.03 -4.64 11.26
CA THR A 201 -16.25 -4.00 10.19
C THR A 201 -15.65 -2.67 10.62
N ASP A 202 -16.37 -1.84 11.39
CA ASP A 202 -15.82 -0.57 11.92
C ASP A 202 -14.58 -0.80 12.79
N THR A 203 -14.62 -1.82 13.66
CA THR A 203 -13.49 -2.16 14.54
C THR A 203 -12.32 -2.71 13.72
N ALA A 204 -12.61 -3.60 12.76
CA ALA A 204 -11.60 -4.15 11.87
C ALA A 204 -10.92 -3.05 11.04
N HIS A 205 -11.71 -2.14 10.46
CA HIS A 205 -11.22 -1.03 9.64
C HIS A 205 -10.32 -0.09 10.43
N GLN A 206 -10.73 0.32 11.64
CA GLN A 206 -9.89 1.16 12.50
C GLN A 206 -8.54 0.49 12.79
N GLN A 207 -8.54 -0.81 13.10
CA GLN A 207 -7.30 -1.54 13.37
C GLN A 207 -6.42 -1.66 12.12
N VAL A 208 -7.01 -1.87 10.94
CA VAL A 208 -6.28 -1.86 9.66
C VAL A 208 -5.56 -0.51 9.47
N VAL A 209 -6.24 0.61 9.68
CA VAL A 209 -5.65 1.94 9.54
C VAL A 209 -4.46 2.15 10.49
N GLU A 210 -4.66 1.85 11.77
CA GLU A 210 -3.60 1.97 12.79
C GLU A 210 -2.40 1.05 12.49
N LEU A 211 -2.66 -0.16 12.02
CA LEU A 211 -1.65 -1.16 11.72
C LEU A 211 -0.86 -0.85 10.44
N VAL A 212 -1.52 -0.33 9.40
CA VAL A 212 -0.85 0.17 8.19
C VAL A 212 0.09 1.32 8.55
N ASP A 213 -0.35 2.31 9.32
CA ASP A 213 0.53 3.42 9.75
C ASP A 213 1.73 2.89 10.55
N ALA A 214 1.48 2.00 11.51
CA ALA A 214 2.54 1.38 12.31
C ALA A 214 3.54 0.57 11.46
N GLN A 215 3.05 -0.17 10.45
CA GLN A 215 3.91 -0.95 9.56
C GLN A 215 4.72 -0.06 8.63
N LEU A 216 4.10 0.95 8.01
CA LEU A 216 4.77 1.87 7.10
C LEU A 216 5.84 2.71 7.83
N ALA A 217 5.61 3.08 9.09
CA ALA A 217 6.58 3.80 9.91
C ALA A 217 7.89 3.02 10.17
N ARG A 218 7.88 1.69 9.98
CA ARG A 218 9.06 0.82 10.12
C ARG A 218 9.85 0.65 8.83
N LEU A 219 9.28 0.98 7.68
CA LEU A 219 9.91 0.77 6.40
C LEU A 219 10.89 1.91 6.07
N PRO A 220 12.03 1.61 5.43
CA PRO A 220 12.86 2.64 4.84
C PRO A 220 12.06 3.44 3.81
N ARG A 221 12.27 4.76 3.81
CA ARG A 221 11.77 5.63 2.73
C ARG A 221 12.64 5.37 1.50
N GLY A 222 12.16 4.53 0.58
CA GLY A 222 12.78 4.26 -0.71
C GLY A 222 12.83 5.47 -1.63
#